data_AF-A0A534VG64-F1
#
_entry.id   AF-A0A534VG64-F1
#
_cell.length_a   1.000
_cell.length_b   1.000
_cell.length_c   1.000
_cell.angle_alpha   90.00
_cell.angle_beta   90.00
_cell.angle_gamma   90.00
#
_symmetry.space_group_name_H-M   'P 1'
#
loop_
_entity.id
_entity.type
_entity.pdbx_description
1 polymer ?
#
loop_
_entity_poly.entity_id
_entity_poly.type
_entity_poly.pdbx_seq_one_letter_code
_entity_poly.pdbx_strand_id
1 'polypeptide(L)'
;MNADKGSLQSFRPADVCRALLAALEAAEGRRKRRKRDQTPDAIGLSLKREVLERVVEDDPEPEMFEGWLLSYAQKSDGQHSAGAVSAMARAVLDEWRLAHSLGDFKAWLDRGAPSDDADAGSAVRPNTRRGLA
;
A
#
# COMPACT_ATOMS: atom_id res chain seq x y z
N MET A 1 34.64 -21.39 2.75
CA MET A 1 33.82 -20.33 2.14
C MET A 1 32.52 -20.93 1.66
N ASN A 2 31.37 -20.44 2.12
CA ASN A 2 30.05 -20.63 1.49
C ASN A 2 29.11 -19.57 2.08
N ALA A 3 29.14 -18.37 1.49
CA ALA A 3 28.21 -17.30 1.77
C ALA A 3 27.48 -17.00 0.45
N ASP A 4 26.35 -17.66 0.18
CA ASP A 4 25.55 -17.35 -1.03
C ASP A 4 24.09 -17.89 -1.04
N LYS A 5 23.40 -18.05 0.09
CA LYS A 5 21.98 -18.48 0.06
C LYS A 5 21.11 -17.79 1.11
N GLY A 6 20.78 -16.52 0.86
CA GLY A 6 19.78 -15.79 1.66
C GLY A 6 19.51 -14.36 1.20
N SER A 7 20.42 -13.76 0.43
CA SER A 7 20.40 -12.34 0.05
C SER A 7 19.70 -12.01 -1.28
N LEU A 8 19.09 -12.98 -1.98
CA LEU A 8 18.73 -12.81 -3.40
C LEU A 8 17.24 -12.64 -3.75
N GLN A 9 16.31 -12.63 -2.79
CA GLN A 9 14.87 -12.40 -3.08
C GLN A 9 14.12 -11.69 -1.94
N SER A 10 14.74 -10.71 -1.28
CA SER A 10 13.97 -9.84 -0.37
C SER A 10 13.36 -8.70 -1.20
N PHE A 11 12.04 -8.52 -1.12
CA PHE A 11 11.37 -7.40 -1.75
C PHE A 11 11.85 -6.09 -1.13
N ARG A 12 12.18 -5.09 -1.94
CA ARG A 12 12.46 -3.76 -1.43
C ARG A 12 11.21 -3.18 -0.77
N PRO A 13 11.33 -2.58 0.44
CA PRO A 13 10.21 -1.95 1.11
C PRO A 13 9.46 -0.95 0.22
N ALA A 14 10.18 -0.12 -0.56
CA ALA A 14 9.57 0.84 -1.47
C ALA A 14 8.70 0.20 -2.55
N ASP A 15 9.10 -0.94 -3.12
CA ASP A 15 8.33 -1.63 -4.16
C ASP A 15 7.00 -2.16 -3.61
N VAL A 16 7.07 -2.78 -2.43
CA VAL A 16 5.86 -3.26 -1.74
C VAL A 16 4.97 -2.08 -1.36
N CYS A 17 5.53 -1.00 -0.81
CA CYS A 17 4.77 0.17 -0.40
C CYS A 17 4.12 0.90 -1.58
N ARG A 18 4.79 0.97 -2.73
CA ARG A 18 4.22 1.51 -3.97
C ARG A 18 3.03 0.69 -4.46
N ALA A 19 3.14 -0.63 -4.40
CA ALA A 19 2.05 -1.52 -4.77
C ALA A 19 0.84 -1.40 -3.80
N LEU A 20 1.11 -1.24 -2.51
CA LEU A 20 0.08 -0.96 -1.51
C LEU A 20 -0.60 0.40 -1.74
N LEU A 21 0.14 1.44 -2.10
CA LEU A 21 -0.42 2.75 -2.46
C LEU A 21 -1.38 2.66 -3.67
N ALA A 22 -0.97 1.95 -4.72
CA ALA A 22 -1.81 1.72 -5.89
C ALA A 22 -3.10 0.95 -5.53
N ALA A 23 -3.01 -0.06 -4.65
CA ALA A 23 -4.16 -0.78 -4.16
C ALA A 23 -5.11 0.10 -3.33
N LEU A 24 -4.57 0.99 -2.48
CA LEU A 24 -5.35 1.96 -1.71
C LEU A 24 -6.12 2.92 -2.62
N GLU A 25 -5.48 3.44 -3.68
CA GLU A 25 -6.12 4.34 -4.65
C GLU A 25 -7.25 3.66 -5.42
N ALA A 26 -7.03 2.44 -5.90
CA ALA A 26 -8.06 1.65 -6.59
C ALA A 26 -9.27 1.38 -5.67
N ALA A 27 -9.03 1.07 -4.39
CA ALA A 27 -10.08 0.81 -3.40
C ALA A 27 -10.88 2.07 -3.04
N GLU A 28 -10.22 3.23 -2.95
CA GLU A 28 -10.85 4.51 -2.63
C GLU A 28 -11.86 4.96 -3.71
N GLY A 29 -11.56 4.68 -4.99
CA GLY A 29 -12.48 4.88 -6.10
C GLY A 29 -13.85 4.21 -5.90
N ARG A 30 -13.91 3.07 -5.20
CA ARG A 30 -15.16 2.35 -4.89
C ARG A 30 -15.88 2.89 -3.65
N ARG A 31 -15.14 3.43 -2.68
CA ARG A 31 -15.63 3.81 -1.34
C ARG A 31 -16.60 4.99 -1.37
N LYS A 32 -16.41 5.92 -2.33
CA LYS A 32 -17.23 7.12 -2.56
C LYS A 32 -18.74 6.85 -2.77
N ARG A 33 -19.13 5.58 -2.91
CA ARG A 33 -20.49 5.13 -3.21
C ARG A 33 -21.32 4.67 -1.99
N ARG A 34 -20.76 4.63 -0.77
CA ARG A 34 -21.49 4.10 0.42
C ARG A 34 -21.93 5.21 1.40
N LYS A 35 -23.18 5.11 1.87
CA LYS A 35 -23.87 6.06 2.78
C LYS A 35 -23.44 5.98 4.27
N ARG A 36 -22.41 5.19 4.62
CA ARG A 36 -21.98 4.96 6.01
C ARG A 36 -20.93 6.00 6.44
N ASP A 37 -21.07 6.52 7.66
CA ASP A 37 -20.00 7.31 8.30
C ASP A 37 -18.76 6.41 8.46
N GLN A 38 -17.70 6.85 7.80
CA GLN A 38 -16.53 6.08 7.45
C GLN A 38 -15.26 6.81 7.93
N THR A 39 -15.45 7.81 8.81
CA THR A 39 -14.42 8.71 9.29
C THR A 39 -13.26 8.00 10.01
N PRO A 40 -13.47 7.01 10.90
CA PRO A 40 -12.37 6.30 11.57
C PRO A 40 -11.45 5.55 10.59
N ASP A 41 -12.06 4.82 9.65
CA ASP A 41 -11.38 4.14 8.57
C ASP A 41 -10.66 5.13 7.64
N ALA A 42 -11.20 6.34 7.42
CA ALA A 42 -10.55 7.37 6.60
C ALA A 42 -9.30 7.94 7.27
N ILE A 43 -9.33 8.18 8.58
CA ILE A 43 -8.17 8.63 9.35
C ILE A 43 -7.07 7.56 9.34
N GLY A 44 -7.42 6.30 9.60
CA GLY A 44 -6.45 5.20 9.58
C GLY A 44 -5.82 4.99 8.20
N LEU A 45 -6.61 5.10 7.13
CA LEU A 45 -6.11 4.99 5.75
C LEU A 45 -5.25 6.18 5.34
N SER A 46 -5.57 7.41 5.77
CA SER A 46 -4.74 8.58 5.55
C SER A 46 -3.37 8.42 6.20
N LEU A 47 -3.34 8.03 7.47
CA LEU A 47 -2.09 7.80 8.19
C LEU A 47 -1.28 6.66 7.56
N LYS A 48 -1.95 5.58 7.15
CA LYS A 48 -1.27 4.48 6.43
C LYS A 48 -0.66 4.98 5.12
N ARG A 49 -1.38 5.79 4.35
CA ARG A 49 -0.87 6.41 3.12
C ARG A 49 0.37 7.25 3.38
N GLU A 50 0.35 8.11 4.41
CA GLU A 50 1.50 8.94 4.80
C GLU A 50 2.74 8.11 5.13
N VAL A 51 2.58 7.02 5.90
CA VAL A 51 3.68 6.09 6.21
C VAL A 51 4.24 5.47 4.92
N LEU A 52 3.36 4.96 4.05
CA LEU A 52 3.77 4.30 2.80
C LEU A 52 4.50 5.26 1.86
N GLU A 53 4.00 6.50 1.72
CA GLU A 53 4.64 7.54 0.92
C GLU A 53 6.05 7.86 1.43
N ARG A 54 6.21 7.99 2.74
CA ARG A 54 7.52 8.24 3.35
C ARG A 54 8.49 7.08 3.15
N VAL A 55 8.02 5.83 3.20
CA VAL A 55 8.86 4.66 2.88
C VAL A 55 9.32 4.68 1.42
N VAL A 56 8.42 5.04 0.49
CA VAL A 56 8.78 5.13 -0.93
C VAL A 56 9.78 6.26 -1.19
N GLU A 57 9.66 7.37 -0.46
CA GLU A 57 10.57 8.51 -0.57
C GLU A 57 11.97 8.20 0.00
N ASP A 58 12.04 7.63 1.20
CA ASP A 58 13.31 7.34 1.87
C ASP A 58 13.98 6.04 1.37
N ASP A 59 13.24 5.17 0.70
CA ASP A 59 13.67 3.86 0.17
C ASP A 59 14.63 3.09 1.11
N PRO A 60 14.20 2.77 2.34
CA PRO A 60 15.06 2.10 3.30
C PRO A 60 15.42 0.69 2.82
N GLU A 61 16.67 0.29 3.07
CA GLU A 61 17.13 -1.07 2.79
C GLU A 61 16.32 -2.11 3.59
N PRO A 62 16.04 -3.31 3.02
CA PRO A 62 15.29 -4.38 3.67
C PRO A 62 15.72 -4.68 5.12
N GLU A 63 17.03 -4.70 5.37
CA GLU A 63 17.62 -5.02 6.67
C GLU A 63 17.40 -3.92 7.70
N MET A 64 17.20 -2.68 7.24
CA MET A 64 17.02 -1.50 8.09
C MET A 64 15.55 -1.11 8.24
N PHE A 65 14.65 -1.75 7.50
CA PHE A 65 13.28 -1.30 7.36
C PHE A 65 12.51 -1.23 8.68
N GLU A 66 12.60 -2.26 9.52
CA GLU A 66 11.94 -2.28 10.84
C GLU A 66 12.49 -1.17 11.75
N GLY A 67 13.80 -0.93 11.73
CA GLY A 67 14.43 0.15 12.48
C GLY A 67 14.02 1.54 11.96
N TRP A 68 13.90 1.69 10.65
CA TRP A 68 13.42 2.91 10.01
C TRP A 68 11.98 3.22 10.45
N LEU A 69 11.07 2.22 10.44
CA LEU A 69 9.68 2.36 10.86
C LEU A 69 9.55 2.76 12.34
N LEU A 70 10.36 2.16 13.21
CA LEU A 70 10.43 2.55 14.62
C LEU A 70 10.89 4.00 14.78
N SER A 71 11.93 4.41 14.06
CA SER A 71 12.43 5.79 14.10
C SER A 71 11.39 6.78 13.58
N TYR A 72 10.67 6.44 12.50
CA TYR A 72 9.58 7.24 11.97
C TYR A 72 8.48 7.45 13.02
N ALA A 73 8.02 6.38 13.66
CA ALA A 73 6.98 6.46 14.70
C ALA A 73 7.41 7.31 15.91
N GLN A 74 8.70 7.27 16.28
CA GLN A 74 9.24 8.08 17.38
C GLN A 74 9.39 9.57 17.05
N LYS A 75 9.59 9.92 15.77
CA LYS A 75 9.76 11.30 15.28
C LYS A 75 8.44 11.97 14.89
N SER A 76 7.34 11.21 14.90
CA SER A 76 6.03 11.67 14.47
C SER A 76 5.38 12.52 15.57
N ASP A 77 5.88 13.74 15.72
CA ASP A 77 5.48 14.65 16.78
C ASP A 77 4.40 15.60 16.22
N GLY A 78 3.14 15.42 16.63
CA GLY A 78 2.16 16.52 16.63
C GLY A 78 0.86 16.35 15.85
N GLN A 79 0.75 15.45 14.86
CA GLN A 79 -0.47 15.31 14.03
C GLN A 79 -1.35 14.10 14.39
N HIS A 80 -0.73 13.00 14.80
CA HIS A 80 -1.40 11.75 15.20
C HIS A 80 -0.91 11.32 16.58
N SER A 81 -1.70 10.51 17.29
CA SER A 81 -1.21 9.93 18.54
C SER A 81 -0.03 8.99 18.24
N ALA A 82 1.02 9.02 19.06
CA ALA A 82 2.19 8.15 18.90
C ALA A 82 1.81 6.66 18.81
N GLY A 83 0.74 6.25 19.51
CA GLY A 83 0.19 4.90 19.42
C GLY A 83 -0.44 4.58 18.06
N ALA A 84 -1.15 5.52 17.43
CA ALA A 84 -1.71 5.32 16.10
C ALA A 84 -0.62 5.19 15.04
N VAL A 85 0.43 6.02 15.10
CA VAL A 85 1.57 5.92 14.18
C VAL A 85 2.30 4.61 14.37
N SER A 86 2.56 4.21 15.62
CA SER A 86 3.20 2.93 15.94
C SER A 86 2.38 1.73 15.44
N ALA A 87 1.05 1.78 15.57
CA ALA A 87 0.15 0.75 15.06
C ALA A 87 0.20 0.66 13.53
N MET A 88 0.23 1.79 12.81
CA MET A 88 0.34 1.79 11.35
C MET A 88 1.72 1.34 10.88
N ALA A 89 2.80 1.77 11.54
CA ALA A 89 4.14 1.29 11.25
C ALA A 89 4.22 -0.25 11.39
N ARG A 90 3.57 -0.81 12.42
CA ARG A 90 3.49 -2.27 12.59
C ARG A 90 2.69 -2.94 11.48
N ALA A 91 1.53 -2.39 11.12
CA ALA A 91 0.71 -2.93 10.03
C ALA A 91 1.47 -2.95 8.69
N VAL A 92 2.21 -1.88 8.37
CA VAL A 92 3.04 -1.81 7.16
C VAL A 92 4.17 -2.85 7.19
N LEU A 93 4.83 -3.04 8.34
CA LEU A 93 5.85 -4.07 8.50
C LEU A 93 5.28 -5.48 8.30
N ASP A 94 4.11 -5.76 8.85
CA ASP A 94 3.45 -7.06 8.72
C ASP A 94 3.05 -7.32 7.26
N GLU A 95 2.59 -6.31 6.50
CA GLU A 95 2.29 -6.44 5.06
C GLU A 95 3.55 -6.69 4.23
N TRP A 96 4.65 -5.99 4.53
CA TRP A 96 5.93 -6.25 3.87
C TRP A 96 6.46 -7.65 4.16
N ARG A 97 6.36 -8.13 5.41
CA ARG A 97 6.71 -9.52 5.75
C ARG A 97 5.78 -10.54 5.09
N LEU A 98 4.49 -10.24 4.97
CA LEU A 98 3.52 -11.08 4.27
C LEU A 98 3.84 -11.18 2.78
N ALA A 99 4.27 -10.09 2.14
CA ALA A 99 4.71 -10.11 0.75
C ALA A 99 5.81 -11.17 0.52
N HIS A 100 6.74 -11.33 1.48
CA HIS A 100 7.83 -12.33 1.40
C HIS A 100 7.34 -13.78 1.50
N SER A 101 6.19 -14.04 2.12
CA SER A 101 5.65 -15.40 2.22
C SER A 101 4.78 -15.81 1.03
N LEU A 102 4.44 -14.86 0.16
CA LEU A 102 3.61 -15.06 -1.03
C LEU A 102 4.50 -15.07 -2.28
N GLY A 103 4.92 -16.25 -2.74
CA GLY A 103 5.75 -16.38 -3.95
C GLY A 103 5.15 -15.70 -5.20
N ASP A 104 3.82 -15.77 -5.35
CA ASP A 104 3.08 -15.12 -6.45
C ASP A 104 3.10 -13.59 -6.38
N PHE A 105 3.43 -13.01 -5.22
CA PHE A 105 3.50 -11.57 -5.02
C PHE A 105 4.60 -10.95 -5.88
N LYS A 106 5.74 -11.63 -6.06
CA LYS A 106 6.80 -11.16 -6.96
C LYS A 106 6.31 -11.05 -8.39
N ALA A 107 5.66 -12.10 -8.89
CA ALA A 107 5.12 -12.12 -10.24
C ALA A 107 4.00 -11.08 -10.43
N TRP A 108 3.30 -10.70 -9.37
CA TRP A 108 2.34 -9.60 -9.39
C TRP A 108 3.01 -8.23 -9.40
N LEU A 109 4.04 -7.99 -8.58
CA LEU A 109 4.86 -6.77 -8.62
C LEU A 109 5.56 -6.58 -9.97
N ASP A 110 6.14 -7.64 -10.54
CA ASP A 110 6.81 -7.63 -11.84
C ASP A 110 5.83 -7.26 -12.98
N ARG A 111 4.51 -7.43 -12.78
CA ARG A 111 3.44 -6.98 -13.69
C ARG A 111 2.95 -5.56 -13.42
N GLY A 112 3.59 -4.83 -12.52
CA GLY A 112 3.21 -3.46 -12.14
C GLY A 112 2.11 -3.39 -11.08
N ALA A 113 1.94 -4.43 -10.26
CA ALA A 113 0.93 -4.49 -9.21
C ALA A 113 -0.51 -4.19 -9.70
N PRO A 114 -0.99 -4.85 -10.77
CA PRO A 114 -2.30 -4.57 -11.34
C PRO A 114 -3.41 -4.88 -10.32
N SER A 115 -4.33 -3.93 -10.15
CA SER A 115 -5.50 -4.10 -9.29
C SER A 115 -6.73 -4.44 -10.13
N ASP A 116 -7.45 -5.52 -9.79
CA ASP A 116 -8.73 -5.88 -10.42
C ASP A 116 -9.77 -4.74 -10.33
N ASP A 117 -9.61 -3.85 -9.35
CA ASP A 117 -10.48 -2.70 -9.16
C ASP A 117 -10.10 -1.49 -10.04
N ALA A 118 -8.93 -1.48 -10.68
CA ALA A 118 -8.48 -0.37 -11.55
C ALA A 118 -9.27 -0.28 -12.87
N ASP A 119 -9.76 -1.41 -13.39
CA ASP A 119 -10.44 -1.48 -14.70
C ASP A 119 -11.95 -1.13 -14.66
N ALA A 120 -12.53 -0.93 -13.47
CA ALA A 120 -13.96 -0.62 -13.34
C ALA A 120 -14.35 0.81 -13.80
N GLY A 121 -13.37 1.68 -14.10
CA GLY A 121 -13.59 3.08 -14.50
C GLY A 121 -13.78 3.33 -16.00
N SER A 122 -13.42 2.39 -16.88
CA SER A 122 -13.37 2.62 -18.34
C SER A 122 -14.47 1.89 -19.14
N ALA A 123 -15.41 1.23 -18.47
CA ALA A 123 -16.61 0.72 -19.14
C ALA A 123 -17.60 1.88 -19.39
N VAL A 124 -17.24 2.77 -20.32
CA VAL A 124 -18.20 3.60 -21.04
C VAL A 124 -19.22 2.66 -21.64
N ARG A 125 -20.37 2.52 -20.98
CA ARG A 125 -21.53 1.88 -21.55
C ARG A 125 -21.88 2.68 -22.80
N PRO A 126 -21.85 2.11 -24.02
CA PRO A 126 -22.32 2.83 -25.19
C PRO A 126 -23.79 3.17 -24.94
N ASN A 127 -24.06 4.45 -24.79
CA ASN A 127 -25.41 4.99 -24.68
C ASN A 127 -26.14 4.66 -25.97
N THR A 128 -26.93 3.58 -25.98
CA THR A 128 -27.84 3.28 -27.08
C THR A 128 -29.02 4.25 -27.02
N ARG A 129 -28.75 5.53 -27.30
CA ARG A 129 -29.75 6.41 -27.89
C ARG A 129 -29.71 6.19 -29.40
N ARG A 130 -30.50 5.24 -29.88
CA ARG A 130 -30.92 5.23 -31.27
C ARG A 130 -32.41 5.56 -31.27
N GLY A 131 -32.70 6.81 -31.60
CA GLY A 131 -34.06 7.24 -31.93
C GLY A 131 -34.44 6.84 -33.36
N LEU A 132 -35.74 6.98 -33.61
CA LEU A 132 -36.47 7.00 -34.89
C LEU A 132 -36.78 5.66 -35.58
N ALA A 133 -38.03 5.22 -35.47
CA ALA A 133 -39.04 5.35 -36.52
C ALA A 133 -40.45 5.32 -35.90
#